data_AF-A0A7L3W2G1-F1
#
_entry.id   AF-A0A7L3W2G1-F1
#
_cell.length_a   1.000
_cell.length_b   1.000
_cell.length_c   1.000
_cell.angle_alpha   90.00
_cell.angle_beta   90.00
_cell.angle_gamma   90.00
#
_symmetry.space_group_name_H-M   'P 1'
#
loop_
_entity.id
_entity.type
_entity.pdbx_description
1 polymer ?
#
loop_
_entity_poly.entity_id
_entity_poly.type
_entity_poly.pdbx_seq_one_letter_code
_entity_poly.pdbx_strand_id
1 'polypeptide(L)' 'ERHRRLHRGEKPFQCSQCGKAFAWSSHYDRHRLSHTGEKPFPCAHCGKRFGRSSHRNRHQRAHQARGDTGKAHACQDCG' A
#
# COMPACT_ATOMS: atom_id res chain seq x y z
N GLU A 1 11.88 -19.01 -6.49
CA GLU A 1 10.90 -19.66 -5.59
C GLU A 1 9.73 -18.77 -5.18
N ARG A 2 9.94 -17.58 -4.58
CA ARG A 2 8.89 -16.68 -4.06
C ARG A 2 7.77 -16.30 -5.07
N HIS A 3 8.09 -16.06 -6.34
CA HIS A 3 7.08 -15.72 -7.35
C HIS A 3 6.23 -16.95 -7.75
N ARG A 4 6.76 -18.17 -7.62
CA ARG A 4 6.04 -19.42 -7.96
C ARG A 4 4.82 -19.66 -7.07
N ARG A 5 4.81 -19.08 -5.86
CA ARG A 5 3.64 -19.10 -4.97
C ARG A 5 2.40 -18.49 -5.62
N LEU A 6 2.57 -17.51 -6.51
CA LEU A 6 1.47 -16.91 -7.26
C LEU A 6 0.88 -17.89 -8.27
N HIS A 7 1.72 -18.65 -8.98
CA HIS A 7 1.26 -19.65 -9.94
C HIS A 7 0.54 -20.82 -9.27
N ARG A 8 0.98 -21.23 -8.08
CA ARG A 8 0.38 -22.34 -7.33
C ARG A 8 -0.78 -21.94 -6.42
N GLY A 9 -1.02 -20.64 -6.26
CA GLY A 9 -2.04 -20.12 -5.32
C GLY A 9 -1.70 -20.34 -3.84
N GLU A 10 -0.44 -20.61 -3.50
CA GLU A 10 0.00 -20.84 -2.12
C GLU A 10 -0.14 -19.55 -1.29
N LYS A 11 -0.91 -19.62 -0.20
CA LYS A 11 -1.17 -18.50 0.71
C LYS A 11 -0.92 -18.91 2.17
N PRO A 12 0.36 -19.04 2.59
CA PRO A 12 0.70 -19.57 3.90
C PRO A 12 0.34 -18.63 5.07
N PHE A 13 0.03 -17.36 4.81
CA PHE A 13 -0.25 -16.39 5.87
C PHE A 13 -1.75 -16.11 5.96
N GLN A 14 -2.45 -16.76 6.90
CA GLN A 14 -3.89 -16.60 7.11
C GLN A 14 -4.19 -15.69 8.31
N CYS A 15 -5.14 -14.78 8.14
CA CYS A 15 -5.68 -13.96 9.22
C CYS A 15 -6.72 -14.74 10.02
N SER A 16 -6.48 -14.94 11.31
CA SER A 16 -7.42 -15.62 12.21
C SER A 16 -8.70 -14.82 12.46
N GLN A 17 -8.66 -13.50 12.32
CA GLN A 17 -9.83 -12.64 12.59
C GLN A 17 -10.86 -12.63 11.45
N CYS A 18 -10.43 -12.74 10.19
CA CYS A 18 -11.33 -12.66 9.04
C CYS A 18 -11.12 -13.74 7.96
N GLY A 19 -10.25 -14.73 8.22
CA GLY A 19 -9.99 -15.85 7.33
C GLY A 19 -9.18 -15.53 6.07
N LYS A 20 -8.89 -14.25 5.78
CA LYS A 20 -8.15 -13.84 4.57
C LYS A 20 -6.72 -14.38 4.59
N ALA A 21 -6.31 -14.99 3.47
CA ALA A 21 -4.97 -15.54 3.31
C ALA A 21 -4.12 -14.76 2.29
N PHE A 22 -2.81 -14.70 2.54
CA PHE A 22 -1.83 -13.94 1.76
C PHE A 22 -0.63 -14.81 1.39
N ALA A 23 -0.05 -14.57 0.21
CA ALA A 23 1.13 -15.27 -0.28
C ALA A 23 2.45 -14.79 0.38
N TRP A 24 2.45 -13.58 0.94
CA TRP A 24 3.63 -12.92 1.50
C TRP A 24 3.34 -12.30 2.87
N SER A 25 4.30 -12.42 3.79
CA SER A 25 4.21 -11.89 5.17
C SER A 25 3.98 -10.39 5.19
N SER A 26 4.71 -9.62 4.37
CA SER A 26 4.54 -8.15 4.30
C SER A 26 3.12 -7.71 3.92
N HIS A 27 2.40 -8.52 3.13
CA HIS A 27 1.00 -8.26 2.80
C HIS A 27 0.07 -8.61 3.96
N TYR A 28 0.36 -9.71 4.65
CA TYR A 28 -0.36 -10.13 5.85
C TYR A 28 -0.18 -9.13 7.01
N ASP A 29 1.05 -8.71 7.32
CA ASP A 29 1.33 -7.75 8.39
C ASP A 29 0.63 -6.42 8.13
N ARG A 30 0.69 -5.93 6.88
CA ARG A 30 -0.04 -4.73 6.46
C ARG A 30 -1.55 -4.90 6.58
N HIS A 31 -2.08 -6.08 6.31
CA HIS A 31 -3.49 -6.37 6.49
C HIS A 31 -3.88 -6.37 7.97
N ARG A 32 -3.05 -6.88 8.87
CA ARG A 32 -3.33 -6.85 10.32
C ARG A 32 -3.55 -5.43 10.84
N LEU A 33 -2.80 -4.44 10.33
CA LEU A 33 -2.99 -3.03 10.67
C LEU A 33 -4.39 -2.50 10.31
N SER A 34 -5.09 -3.13 9.35
CA SER A 34 -6.47 -2.74 9.01
C SER A 34 -7.49 -3.16 10.07
N HIS A 35 -7.17 -4.15 10.89
CA HIS A 35 -8.01 -4.56 12.02
C HIS A 35 -7.76 -3.69 13.26
N THR A 36 -6.49 -3.37 13.54
CA THR A 36 -6.14 -2.56 14.71
C THR A 36 -6.34 -1.06 14.48
N GLY A 37 -6.45 -0.64 13.22
CA GLY A 37 -6.48 0.79 12.85
C GLY A 37 -5.14 1.48 13.02
N GLU A 38 -4.07 0.75 13.34
CA GLU A 38 -2.74 1.31 13.52
C GLU A 38 -2.23 1.95 12.22
N LYS A 39 -1.63 3.14 12.39
CA LYS A 39 -1.06 3.91 11.29
C LYS A 39 0.40 4.24 11.64
N PRO A 40 1.36 3.35 11.37
CA PRO A 40 2.74 3.51 11.84
C PRO A 40 3.53 4.57 11.06
N PHE A 41 3.00 5.10 9.95
CA PHE A 41 3.73 6.04 9.10
C PHE A 41 3.22 7.48 9.27
N PRO A 42 3.79 8.30 10.17
CA PRO A 42 3.46 9.71 10.29
C PRO A 42 4.07 10.54 9.14
N CYS A 43 3.38 11.61 8.77
CA CYS A 43 3.93 12.67 7.94
C CYS A 43 4.76 13.61 8.83
N ALA A 44 6.02 13.82 8.47
CA ALA A 44 6.91 14.71 9.24
C ALA A 44 6.47 16.19 9.20
N HIS A 45 5.72 16.62 8.18
CA HIS A 45 5.31 18.02 8.02
C HIS A 45 4.05 18.36 8.83
N CYS A 46 3.05 17.47 8.88
CA CYS A 46 1.74 17.77 9.49
C CYS A 46 1.27 16.73 10.51
N GLY A 47 2.08 15.73 10.85
CA GLY A 47 1.74 14.69 11.83
C GLY A 47 0.70 13.66 11.37
N LYS A 48 0.03 13.88 10.22
CA LYS A 48 -0.99 12.96 9.69
C LYS A 48 -0.43 11.55 9.50
N ARG A 49 -1.11 10.54 10.07
CA ARG A 49 -0.66 9.14 10.09
C ARG A 49 -1.27 8.32 8.96
N PHE A 50 -0.50 7.39 8.42
CA PHE A 50 -0.89 6.47 7.34
C PHE A 50 -0.58 5.02 7.71
N GLY A 51 -1.41 4.09 7.21
CA GLY A 51 -1.18 2.65 7.34
C GLY A 51 -0.16 2.08 6.34
N ARG A 52 0.28 2.89 5.35
CA ARG A 52 1.25 2.48 4.33
C ARG A 52 2.24 3.61 4.04
N SER A 53 3.52 3.26 3.93
CA SER A 53 4.60 4.19 3.56
C SER A 53 4.36 4.86 2.21
N SER A 54 3.87 4.11 1.21
CA SER A 54 3.56 4.66 -0.12
C SER A 54 2.48 5.75 -0.08
N HIS A 55 1.47 5.60 0.77
CA HIS A 55 0.42 6.61 0.95
C HIS A 55 0.98 7.86 1.64
N ARG A 56 1.82 7.67 2.68
CA ARG A 56 2.55 8.76 3.34
C ARG A 56 3.45 9.51 2.36
N ASN A 57 4.22 8.80 1.54
CA ASN A 57 5.12 9.40 0.55
C ASN A 57 4.34 10.18 -0.52
N ARG A 58 3.21 9.64 -1.00
CA ARG A 58 2.31 10.38 -1.92
C ARG A 58 1.78 11.65 -1.27
N HIS A 59 1.38 11.57 -0.01
CA HIS A 59 0.92 12.72 0.74
C HIS A 59 2.04 13.76 0.98
N GLN A 60 3.28 13.33 1.24
CA GLN A 60 4.42 14.23 1.38
C GLN A 60 4.66 15.06 0.11
N ARG A 61 4.45 14.49 -1.08
CA ARG A 61 4.54 15.25 -2.33
C ARG A 61 3.52 16.38 -2.42
N ALA A 62 2.35 16.25 -1.79
CA ALA A 62 1.35 17.32 -1.75
C ALA A 62 1.82 18.52 -0.90
N HIS A 63 2.70 18.32 0.08
CA HIS A 63 3.34 19.41 0.82
C HIS A 63 4.43 20.10 -0.01
N GLN A 64 4.98 19.42 -1.02
CA GLN A 64 6.06 19.89 -1.88
C GLN A 64 5.55 20.51 -3.19
N ALA A 65 4.25 20.79 -3.32
CA ALA A 65 3.64 21.24 -4.57
C ALA A 65 4.08 22.66 -4.99
N ARG A 66 5.33 22.76 -5.44
CA ARG A 66 5.74 23.41 -6.68
C ARG A 66 6.53 22.35 -7.45
N GLY A 67 5.92 21.68 -8.43
CA GLY A 67 6.61 20.64 -9.19
C GLY A 67 5.67 19.64 -9.84
N ASP A 68 5.17 20.05 -10.99
CA ASP A 68 4.46 19.25 -11.98
C ASP A 68 5.25 17.97 -12.34
N THR A 69 4.77 16.80 -11.95
CA THR A 69 5.05 15.54 -12.67
C THR A 69 3.82 14.63 -12.59
N GLY A 70 2.66 15.18 -12.94
CA GLY A 70 1.53 14.35 -13.33
C GLY A 70 1.80 13.87 -14.74
N LYS A 71 2.40 12.68 -14.92
CA LYS A 71 2.40 12.04 -16.25
C LYS A 71 0.93 11.81 -16.59
N ALA A 72 0.37 12.69 -17.43
CA ALA A 72 -0.96 12.55 -17.96
C ALA A 72 -1.01 11.21 -18.69
N HIS A 73 -1.86 10.31 -18.22
CA HIS A 73 -2.19 9.11 -18.98
C HIS A 73 -3.12 9.55 -20.11
N ALA A 74 -2.53 9.87 -21.26
CA ALA A 74 -3.29 10.17 -22.47
C ALA A 74 -4.07 8.93 -22.90
N CYS A 75 -5.39 9.08 -23.07
CA CYS A 75 -6.22 8.08 -23.70
C CYS A 75 -5.79 7.99 -25.17
N GLN A 76 -5.38 6.81 -25.63
CA GLN A 76 -4.97 6.61 -27.03
C GLN A 76 -6.16 6.41 -27.98
N ASP A 77 -7.38 6.30 -27.44
CA ASP A 77 -8.61 6.06 -28.21
C ASP A 77 -9.50 7.30 -28.38
N CYS A 78 -9.17 8.42 -27.73
CA CYS A 78 -9.93 9.66 -27.87
C CYS A 78 -8.94 10.81 -28.14
N GLY A 79 -8.86 11.22 -29.40
CA GLY A 79 -8.16 12.44 -29.83
C GLY A 79 -8.99 13.69 -29.58
#